data_AF-A0A8H5NKC3-F1
#
_entry.id   AF-A0A8H5NKC3-F1
#
_cell.length_a   1.000
_cell.length_b   1.000
_cell.length_c   1.000
_cell.angle_alpha   90.00
_cell.angle_beta   90.00
_cell.angle_gamma   90.00
#
_symmetry.space_group_name_H-M   'P 1'
#
loop_
_entity.id
_entity.type
_entity.pdbx_description
1 polymer ?
#
loop_
_entity_poly.entity_id
_entity_poly.type
_entity_poly.pdbx_seq_one_letter_code
_entity_poly.pdbx_strand_id
1 'polypeptide(L)'
;MPTSKEGYLWTPNGLTTGLETDSVIKGTSESALLDKYDVVVIGTGFAGLIAARNISLTTGKVLLVEGRDRIGGRTWTAKALGEEFEMGGTWVHWGQPHVYSEIHRYNLQGNLKTSSGTADAKYTAYTASFAGPSKLDTKETNQVVQKVADAFFAIDGLTSYDLMPYPHDPLREPALWKKYEHLSAKDRLDQLDIPQVQKDMFDAMISSFGSVPGSQCGFVEVLRWYALGGHSMAGVFERAGLCKLGNGGMTSLALAILSDYRGHLLFNTVVEKIDQKSNGVTLTANNGRRIEAKYVISTVPLNCLSDISFNPPLSPLRQEAVKAGHINQGAKIHFKLNQTEPGWFAMASGYGKSPWCFAFSDHNGNTNKNN
;
A
#
# COMPACT_ATOMS: atom_id res chain seq x y z
N MET A 1 -14.15 22.16 7.37
CA MET A 1 -13.99 20.74 6.97
C MET A 1 -13.00 20.09 7.92
N PRO A 2 -13.09 18.78 8.21
CA PRO A 2 -12.13 18.11 9.08
C PRO A 2 -10.72 18.11 8.44
N THR A 3 -9.70 18.35 9.25
CA THR A 3 -8.29 18.43 8.82
C THR A 3 -7.45 17.52 9.68
N SER A 4 -6.64 16.66 9.06
CA SER A 4 -5.66 15.84 9.78
C SER A 4 -4.38 16.64 9.99
N LYS A 5 -3.63 16.33 11.05
CA LYS A 5 -2.26 16.81 11.27
C LYS A 5 -1.28 16.25 10.23
N GLU A 6 -1.63 15.19 9.51
CA GLU A 6 -0.79 14.55 8.51
C GLU A 6 -0.97 15.16 7.10
N GLY A 7 0.07 15.00 6.27
CA GLY A 7 0.11 15.51 4.91
C GLY A 7 0.81 16.87 4.80
N TYR A 8 1.29 17.17 3.60
CA TYR A 8 2.03 18.38 3.26
C TYR A 8 1.47 18.97 1.97
N LEU A 9 1.27 20.29 1.95
CA LEU A 9 0.95 21.04 0.75
C LEU A 9 2.00 22.12 0.54
N TRP A 10 2.70 22.05 -0.58
CA TRP A 10 3.57 23.13 -1.02
C TRP A 10 2.86 23.97 -2.07
N THR A 11 2.97 25.29 -1.95
CA THR A 11 2.56 26.29 -2.95
C THR A 11 3.67 27.31 -3.13
N PRO A 12 3.63 28.18 -4.16
CA PRO A 12 4.56 29.29 -4.28
C PRO A 12 4.60 30.22 -3.06
N ASN A 13 3.56 30.22 -2.22
CA ASN A 13 3.48 31.02 -0.98
C ASN A 13 4.09 30.30 0.24
N GLY A 14 4.51 29.05 0.11
CA GLY A 14 5.14 28.27 1.19
C GLY A 14 4.57 26.87 1.38
N LEU A 15 5.12 26.18 2.38
CA LEU A 15 4.74 24.84 2.82
C LEU A 15 3.76 24.93 3.99
N THR A 16 2.65 24.20 3.91
CA THR A 16 1.73 23.99 5.04
C THR A 16 1.67 22.50 5.40
N THR A 17 1.48 22.23 6.69
CA THR A 17 1.27 20.88 7.22
C THR A 17 -0.19 20.64 7.56
N GLY A 18 -0.62 19.39 7.43
CA GLY A 18 -2.01 18.99 7.58
C GLY A 18 -2.83 19.22 6.32
N LEU A 19 -3.66 18.25 5.96
CA LEU A 19 -4.56 18.32 4.82
C LEU A 19 -6.00 18.05 5.24
N GLU A 20 -6.93 18.69 4.52
CA GLU A 20 -8.35 18.41 4.66
C GLU A 20 -8.65 16.97 4.25
N THR A 21 -9.51 16.27 5.01
CA THR A 21 -9.88 14.88 4.71
C THR A 21 -11.11 14.45 5.51
N ASP A 22 -11.96 13.63 4.92
CA ASP A 22 -13.11 13.01 5.62
C ASP A 22 -12.67 11.84 6.52
N SER A 23 -11.39 11.48 6.51
CA SER A 23 -10.85 10.42 7.37
C SER A 23 -10.71 10.84 8.84
N VAL A 24 -10.76 12.14 9.13
CA VAL A 24 -10.84 12.66 10.50
C VAL A 24 -12.29 12.60 10.96
N ILE A 25 -12.54 11.75 11.94
CA ILE A 25 -13.88 11.51 12.50
C ILE A 25 -13.88 11.72 14.01
N LYS A 26 -15.08 11.82 14.59
CA LYS A 26 -15.23 11.97 16.03
C LYS A 26 -15.02 10.63 16.73
N GLY A 27 -14.11 10.59 17.70
CA GLY A 27 -13.96 9.45 18.62
C GLY A 27 -15.10 9.35 19.63
N THR A 28 -15.15 8.23 20.35
CA THR A 28 -16.07 8.05 21.48
C THR A 28 -15.70 9.04 22.59
N SER A 29 -16.71 9.66 23.22
CA SER A 29 -16.48 10.58 24.33
C SER A 29 -15.86 9.87 25.53
N GLU A 30 -14.99 10.55 26.27
CA GLU A 30 -14.30 9.99 27.44
C GLU A 30 -15.26 9.34 28.45
N SER A 31 -16.40 9.97 28.72
CA SER A 31 -17.42 9.44 29.64
C SER A 31 -18.12 8.15 29.17
N ALA A 32 -18.01 7.82 27.87
CA ALA A 32 -18.58 6.60 27.30
C ALA A 32 -17.55 5.47 27.18
N LEU A 33 -16.26 5.77 27.33
CA LEU A 33 -15.23 4.74 27.34
C LEU A 33 -15.35 3.86 28.58
N LEU A 34 -14.94 2.61 28.45
CA LEU A 34 -14.95 1.62 29.52
C LEU A 34 -13.55 1.41 30.06
N ASP A 35 -13.45 1.02 31.34
CA ASP A 35 -12.18 0.63 31.94
C ASP A 35 -11.65 -0.71 31.39
N LYS A 36 -12.57 -1.57 30.92
CA LYS A 36 -12.27 -2.92 30.43
C LYS A 36 -13.11 -3.32 29.21
N TYR A 37 -12.43 -3.91 28.23
CA TYR A 37 -13.01 -4.39 26.98
C TYR A 37 -12.86 -5.91 26.83
N ASP A 38 -13.66 -6.49 25.93
CA ASP A 38 -13.46 -7.88 25.52
C ASP A 38 -12.30 -7.97 24.53
N VAL A 39 -12.29 -7.08 23.52
CA VAL A 39 -11.24 -7.00 22.51
C VAL A 39 -10.80 -5.56 22.32
N VAL A 40 -9.48 -5.34 22.29
CA VAL A 40 -8.91 -4.08 21.78
C VAL A 40 -8.20 -4.34 20.46
N VAL A 41 -8.51 -3.54 19.45
CA VAL A 41 -7.84 -3.55 18.15
C VAL A 41 -6.95 -2.30 18.06
N ILE A 42 -5.65 -2.49 17.85
CA ILE A 42 -4.67 -1.40 17.72
C ILE A 42 -4.50 -1.08 16.24
N GLY A 43 -4.85 0.15 15.86
CA GLY A 43 -4.81 0.68 14.52
C GLY A 43 -6.17 0.68 13.82
N THR A 44 -6.47 1.78 13.13
CA THR A 44 -7.70 2.00 12.34
C THR A 44 -7.42 2.03 10.83
N GLY A 45 -6.36 1.34 10.40
CA GLY A 45 -6.20 0.97 8.99
C GLY A 45 -7.19 -0.13 8.58
N PHE A 46 -7.25 -0.49 7.30
CA PHE A 46 -8.22 -1.48 6.80
C PHE A 46 -8.24 -2.81 7.57
N ALA A 47 -7.07 -3.35 7.94
CA ALA A 47 -6.99 -4.57 8.74
C ALA A 47 -7.68 -4.42 10.11
N GLY A 48 -7.45 -3.30 10.79
CA GLY A 48 -8.07 -3.00 12.08
C GLY A 48 -9.56 -2.71 11.97
N LEU A 49 -9.98 -1.94 10.97
CA LEU A 49 -11.39 -1.65 10.69
C LEU A 49 -12.17 -2.94 10.41
N ILE A 50 -11.66 -3.82 9.55
CA ILE A 50 -12.33 -5.10 9.21
C ILE A 50 -12.38 -6.02 10.44
N ALA A 51 -11.28 -6.16 11.17
CA ALA A 51 -11.23 -6.98 12.38
C ALA A 51 -12.23 -6.49 13.43
N ALA A 52 -12.20 -5.20 13.75
CA ALA A 52 -13.10 -4.59 14.73
C ALA A 52 -14.57 -4.67 14.29
N ARG A 53 -14.86 -4.41 13.01
CA ARG A 53 -16.21 -4.57 12.42
C ARG A 53 -16.71 -5.98 12.64
N ASN A 54 -15.98 -7.00 12.16
CA ASN A 54 -16.38 -8.41 12.25
C ASN A 54 -16.60 -8.85 13.71
N ILE A 55 -15.69 -8.47 14.61
CA ILE A 55 -15.74 -8.85 16.02
C ILE A 55 -16.90 -8.14 16.72
N SER A 56 -17.12 -6.85 16.47
CA SER A 56 -18.21 -6.09 17.11
C SER A 56 -19.61 -6.53 16.70
N LEU A 57 -19.75 -7.24 15.58
CA LEU A 57 -21.02 -7.83 15.14
C LEU A 57 -21.33 -9.17 15.83
N THR A 58 -20.35 -9.80 16.47
CA THR A 58 -20.47 -11.16 17.04
C THR A 58 -20.19 -11.22 18.54
N THR A 59 -19.36 -10.31 19.05
CA THR A 59 -18.86 -10.29 20.42
C THR A 59 -19.04 -8.90 21.06
N GLY A 60 -18.93 -8.87 22.40
CA GLY A 60 -19.11 -7.67 23.21
C GLY A 60 -18.01 -6.63 23.08
N LYS A 61 -18.20 -5.52 23.81
CA LYS A 61 -17.29 -4.39 24.08
C LYS A 61 -15.95 -4.43 23.33
N VAL A 62 -15.95 -3.89 22.12
CA VAL A 62 -14.74 -3.70 21.31
C VAL A 62 -14.27 -2.25 21.40
N LEU A 63 -12.95 -2.05 21.49
CA LEU A 63 -12.32 -0.73 21.35
C LEU A 63 -11.34 -0.75 20.18
N LEU A 64 -11.43 0.26 19.32
CA LEU A 64 -10.39 0.61 18.35
C LEU A 64 -9.53 1.73 18.96
N VAL A 65 -8.21 1.51 19.02
CA VAL A 65 -7.23 2.50 19.49
C VAL A 65 -6.34 2.91 18.34
N GLU A 66 -6.25 4.20 18.05
CA GLU A 66 -5.47 4.77 16.95
C GLU A 66 -4.53 5.87 17.45
N GLY A 67 -3.27 5.81 17.00
CA GLY A 67 -2.26 6.81 17.33
C GLY A 67 -2.47 8.13 16.59
N ARG A 68 -3.06 8.10 15.40
CA ARG A 68 -3.39 9.27 14.57
C ARG A 68 -4.70 9.93 14.99
N ASP A 69 -5.01 11.05 14.33
CA ASP A 69 -6.28 11.77 14.43
C ASP A 69 -7.33 11.34 13.40
N ARG A 70 -7.02 10.32 12.59
CA ARG A 70 -7.83 9.85 11.47
C ARG A 70 -7.80 8.33 11.31
N ILE A 71 -8.77 7.80 10.56
CA ILE A 71 -8.79 6.41 10.11
C ILE A 71 -7.99 6.19 8.81
N GLY A 72 -7.89 4.93 8.38
CA GLY A 72 -7.32 4.52 7.09
C GLY A 72 -5.83 4.15 7.15
N GLY A 73 -5.09 4.63 8.15
CA GLY A 73 -3.68 4.30 8.35
C GLY A 73 -2.82 4.70 7.14
N ARG A 74 -2.20 3.71 6.48
CA ARG A 74 -1.36 3.89 5.27
C ARG A 74 -2.16 4.25 4.01
N THR A 75 -3.48 4.31 4.09
CA THR A 75 -4.36 4.62 2.95
C THR A 75 -5.41 5.64 3.37
N TRP A 76 -5.36 6.83 2.77
CA TRP A 76 -6.35 7.89 2.99
C TRP A 76 -6.33 8.88 1.84
N THR A 77 -7.49 9.50 1.64
CA THR A 77 -7.74 10.51 0.61
C THR A 77 -7.75 11.90 1.24
N ALA A 78 -6.88 12.77 0.76
CA ALA A 78 -6.81 14.18 1.15
C ALA A 78 -7.53 15.06 0.11
N LYS A 79 -7.92 16.27 0.52
CA LYS A 79 -8.51 17.30 -0.32
C LYS A 79 -7.59 18.51 -0.33
N ALA A 80 -7.17 18.94 -1.51
CA ALA A 80 -6.34 20.14 -1.68
C ALA A 80 -6.52 20.70 -3.10
N LEU A 81 -6.30 22.00 -3.28
CA LEU A 81 -6.30 22.63 -4.61
C LEU A 81 -7.56 22.34 -5.47
N GLY A 82 -8.70 22.06 -4.83
CA GLY A 82 -9.98 21.70 -5.47
C GLY A 82 -10.12 20.25 -5.91
N GLU A 83 -9.19 19.37 -5.53
CA GLU A 83 -9.12 17.97 -5.96
C GLU A 83 -8.95 16.99 -4.78
N GLU A 84 -9.21 15.71 -5.05
CA GLU A 84 -8.99 14.59 -4.14
C GLU A 84 -7.70 13.84 -4.49
N PHE A 85 -6.83 13.62 -3.50
CA PHE A 85 -5.53 12.95 -3.67
C PHE A 85 -5.41 11.74 -2.76
N GLU A 86 -5.03 10.60 -3.33
CA GLU A 86 -4.72 9.42 -2.54
C GLU A 86 -3.30 9.52 -1.99
N MET A 87 -3.19 9.69 -0.68
CA MET A 87 -1.91 9.94 0.01
C MET A 87 -1.08 8.67 0.24
N GLY A 88 -1.66 7.49 -0.06
CA GLY A 88 -0.99 6.20 0.07
C GLY A 88 -1.57 5.17 -0.89
N GLY A 89 -2.00 4.02 -0.37
CA GLY A 89 -2.63 2.96 -1.19
C GLY A 89 -3.80 3.51 -2.02
N THR A 90 -3.89 3.12 -3.29
CA THR A 90 -4.78 3.77 -4.27
C THR A 90 -5.55 2.78 -5.12
N TRP A 91 -4.83 1.83 -5.70
CA TRP A 91 -5.38 0.98 -6.75
C TRP A 91 -6.02 -0.28 -6.19
N VAL A 92 -7.15 -0.64 -6.80
CA VAL A 92 -8.00 -1.78 -6.43
C VAL A 92 -8.46 -2.51 -7.68
N HIS A 93 -8.69 -3.81 -7.56
CA HIS A 93 -9.10 -4.63 -8.71
C HIS A 93 -9.94 -5.83 -8.27
N TRP A 94 -10.84 -6.35 -9.13
CA TRP A 94 -11.67 -7.52 -8.79
C TRP A 94 -10.87 -8.80 -8.57
N GLY A 95 -9.67 -8.88 -9.16
CA GLY A 95 -8.66 -9.90 -8.85
C GLY A 95 -8.04 -9.81 -7.45
N GLN A 96 -8.42 -8.82 -6.64
CA GLN A 96 -8.03 -8.68 -5.24
C GLN A 96 -9.26 -8.95 -4.35
N PRO A 97 -9.57 -10.23 -4.05
CA PRO A 97 -10.89 -10.63 -3.58
C PRO A 97 -11.31 -9.96 -2.27
N HIS A 98 -10.38 -9.78 -1.33
CA HIS A 98 -10.68 -9.20 -0.02
C HIS A 98 -11.16 -7.75 -0.10
N VAL A 99 -10.43 -6.89 -0.79
CA VAL A 99 -10.81 -5.47 -0.94
C VAL A 99 -12.02 -5.32 -1.85
N TYR A 100 -12.09 -6.10 -2.93
CA TYR A 100 -13.20 -6.02 -3.86
C TYR A 100 -14.52 -6.51 -3.24
N SER A 101 -14.47 -7.52 -2.37
CA SER A 101 -15.64 -7.96 -1.61
C SER A 101 -16.21 -6.83 -0.74
N GLU A 102 -15.38 -6.02 -0.10
CA GLU A 102 -15.87 -4.87 0.68
C GLU A 102 -16.38 -3.74 -0.23
N ILE A 103 -15.70 -3.46 -1.35
CA ILE A 103 -16.19 -2.50 -2.36
C ILE A 103 -17.59 -2.89 -2.84
N HIS A 104 -17.79 -4.18 -3.17
CA HIS A 104 -19.09 -4.68 -3.60
C HIS A 104 -20.13 -4.64 -2.47
N ARG A 105 -19.76 -5.06 -1.25
CA ARG A 105 -20.63 -5.04 -0.07
C ARG A 105 -21.24 -3.67 0.19
N TYR A 106 -20.47 -2.61 0.00
CA TYR A 106 -20.92 -1.23 0.22
C TYR A 106 -21.38 -0.52 -1.06
N ASN A 107 -21.59 -1.26 -2.16
CA ASN A 107 -22.06 -0.73 -3.44
C ASN A 107 -21.16 0.40 -4.02
N LEU A 108 -19.85 0.30 -3.81
CA LEU A 108 -18.87 1.31 -4.24
C LEU A 108 -18.27 1.00 -5.62
N GLN A 109 -18.60 -0.14 -6.24
CA GLN A 109 -18.09 -0.50 -7.57
C GLN A 109 -18.47 0.50 -8.66
N GLY A 110 -19.61 1.19 -8.52
CA GLY A 110 -20.03 2.26 -9.43
C GLY A 110 -19.16 3.52 -9.36
N ASN A 111 -18.35 3.66 -8.30
CA ASN A 111 -17.43 4.79 -8.12
C ASN A 111 -16.02 4.50 -8.67
N LEU A 112 -15.78 3.31 -9.23
CA LEU A 112 -14.47 2.98 -9.81
C LEU A 112 -14.18 3.88 -11.01
N LYS A 113 -12.97 4.45 -11.03
CA LYS A 113 -12.41 5.23 -12.13
C LYS A 113 -10.99 4.79 -12.42
N THR A 114 -10.46 5.16 -13.58
CA THR A 114 -9.10 4.80 -13.99
C THR A 114 -8.13 5.96 -13.80
N SER A 115 -6.86 5.66 -13.54
CA SER A 115 -5.77 6.64 -13.66
C SER A 115 -5.43 6.87 -15.15
N SER A 116 -5.38 8.13 -15.60
CA SER A 116 -5.31 8.45 -17.04
C SER A 116 -4.01 7.99 -17.70
N GLY A 117 -2.88 8.21 -17.01
CA GLY A 117 -1.52 7.87 -17.44
C GLY A 117 -1.19 6.39 -17.36
N THR A 118 -2.07 5.54 -16.85
CA THR A 118 -1.93 4.08 -16.88
C THR A 118 -2.96 3.42 -17.80
N ALA A 119 -4.15 4.01 -17.93
CA ALA A 119 -5.20 3.51 -18.83
C ALA A 119 -4.94 3.82 -20.31
N ASP A 120 -4.48 5.03 -20.64
CA ASP A 120 -4.32 5.52 -22.02
C ASP A 120 -3.08 6.43 -22.15
N ALA A 121 -1.92 5.89 -21.75
CA ALA A 121 -0.65 6.58 -21.88
C ALA A 121 -0.27 6.77 -23.36
N LYS A 122 -0.20 8.03 -23.82
CA LYS A 122 0.22 8.38 -25.18
C LYS A 122 1.70 8.15 -25.44
N TYR A 123 2.51 8.19 -24.39
CA TYR A 123 3.91 7.80 -24.42
C TYR A 123 4.35 7.34 -23.03
N THR A 124 5.47 6.61 -23.01
CA THR A 124 6.21 6.31 -21.80
C THR A 124 7.50 7.10 -21.80
N ALA A 125 7.76 7.87 -20.75
CA ALA A 125 9.07 8.48 -20.54
C ALA A 125 10.00 7.52 -19.80
N TYR A 126 11.24 7.40 -20.26
CA TYR A 126 12.25 6.59 -19.61
C TYR A 126 13.53 7.38 -19.41
N THR A 127 14.03 7.38 -18.17
CA THR A 127 15.36 7.92 -17.84
C THR A 127 16.31 6.76 -17.58
N ALA A 128 17.22 6.54 -18.54
CA ALA A 128 18.22 5.47 -18.44
C ALA A 128 19.28 5.80 -17.37
N SER A 129 20.04 4.80 -16.96
CA SER A 129 21.16 4.97 -16.03
C SER A 129 22.27 5.88 -16.58
N PHE A 130 22.42 5.93 -17.92
CA PHE A 130 23.49 6.62 -18.62
C PHE A 130 23.02 7.83 -19.46
N ALA A 131 21.72 8.11 -19.53
CA ALA A 131 21.17 9.17 -20.38
C ALA A 131 20.00 9.89 -19.71
N GLY A 132 19.69 11.09 -20.21
CA GLY A 132 18.54 11.88 -19.76
C GLY A 132 17.19 11.26 -20.19
N PRO A 133 16.07 11.90 -19.81
CA PRO A 133 14.73 11.42 -20.16
C PRO A 133 14.52 11.33 -21.67
N SER A 134 13.92 10.23 -22.11
CA SER A 134 13.53 9.98 -23.50
C SER A 134 12.06 9.57 -23.57
N LYS A 135 11.39 9.84 -24.69
CA LYS A 135 10.02 9.37 -24.94
C LYS A 135 10.08 8.08 -25.76
N LEU A 136 9.39 7.07 -25.29
CA LEU A 136 9.27 5.75 -25.91
C LEU A 136 7.81 5.48 -26.28
N ASP A 137 7.61 4.62 -27.26
CA ASP A 137 6.30 4.05 -27.53
C ASP A 137 5.90 3.11 -26.38
N THR A 138 4.69 3.30 -25.86
CA THR A 138 4.19 2.55 -24.71
C THR A 138 4.00 1.06 -25.05
N LYS A 139 3.54 0.72 -26.26
CA LYS A 139 3.28 -0.68 -26.63
C LYS A 139 4.59 -1.44 -26.82
N GLU A 140 5.55 -0.84 -27.50
CA GLU A 140 6.90 -1.42 -27.65
C GLU A 140 7.58 -1.60 -26.30
N THR A 141 7.48 -0.61 -25.42
CA THR A 141 8.01 -0.68 -24.05
C THR A 141 7.40 -1.85 -23.28
N ASN A 142 6.07 -2.01 -23.32
CA ASN A 142 5.39 -3.11 -22.65
C ASN A 142 5.79 -4.49 -23.20
N GLN A 143 6.00 -4.60 -24.52
CA GLN A 143 6.49 -5.84 -25.13
C GLN A 143 7.91 -6.19 -24.69
N VAL A 144 8.80 -5.19 -24.61
CA VAL A 144 10.16 -5.39 -24.10
C VAL A 144 10.12 -5.86 -22.65
N VAL A 145 9.39 -5.15 -21.78
CA VAL A 145 9.28 -5.47 -20.35
C VAL A 145 8.68 -6.87 -20.14
N GLN A 146 7.67 -7.27 -20.93
CA GLN A 146 7.11 -8.62 -20.86
C GLN A 146 8.13 -9.68 -21.29
N LYS A 147 8.88 -9.47 -22.38
CA LYS A 147 9.92 -10.43 -22.82
C LYS A 147 11.00 -10.64 -21.75
N VAL A 148 11.40 -9.56 -21.08
CA VAL A 148 12.34 -9.65 -19.96
C VAL A 148 11.72 -10.42 -18.80
N ALA A 149 10.44 -10.18 -18.48
CA ALA A 149 9.72 -10.90 -17.43
C ALA A 149 9.67 -12.42 -17.71
N ASP A 150 9.35 -12.81 -18.94
CA ASP A 150 9.26 -14.22 -19.34
C ASP A 150 10.61 -14.95 -19.13
N ALA A 151 11.73 -14.31 -19.51
CA ALA A 151 13.07 -14.84 -19.29
C ALA A 151 13.50 -14.78 -17.81
N PHE A 152 13.13 -13.72 -17.11
CA PHE A 152 13.46 -13.50 -15.70
C PHE A 152 12.88 -14.59 -14.80
N PHE A 153 11.62 -14.99 -15.04
CA PHE A 153 10.95 -16.03 -14.26
C PHE A 153 11.14 -17.46 -14.81
N ALA A 154 11.81 -17.61 -15.96
CA ALA A 154 12.23 -18.91 -16.47
C ALA A 154 13.62 -19.27 -15.94
N ILE A 155 13.72 -20.24 -15.03
CA ILE A 155 14.99 -20.64 -14.38
C ILE A 155 15.04 -22.16 -14.18
N ASP A 156 16.18 -22.78 -14.47
CA ASP A 156 16.41 -24.23 -14.34
C ASP A 156 15.34 -25.11 -15.03
N GLY A 157 14.79 -24.63 -16.16
CA GLY A 157 13.72 -25.31 -16.90
C GLY A 157 12.32 -25.17 -16.30
N LEU A 158 12.17 -24.40 -15.21
CA LEU A 158 10.90 -24.05 -14.58
C LEU A 158 10.38 -22.72 -15.12
N THR A 159 9.06 -22.58 -15.15
CA THR A 159 8.36 -21.31 -15.46
C THR A 159 7.84 -20.66 -14.18
N SER A 160 7.30 -19.43 -14.30
CA SER A 160 6.61 -18.77 -13.19
C SER A 160 5.43 -19.58 -12.64
N TYR A 161 4.75 -20.39 -13.46
CA TYR A 161 3.65 -21.26 -13.03
C TYR A 161 4.14 -22.43 -12.17
N ASP A 162 5.30 -23.01 -12.50
CA ASP A 162 5.90 -24.09 -11.71
C ASP A 162 6.42 -23.55 -10.38
N LEU A 163 7.04 -22.36 -10.41
CA LEU A 163 7.61 -21.74 -9.22
C LEU A 163 6.53 -21.21 -8.27
N MET A 164 5.41 -20.68 -8.76
CA MET A 164 4.38 -20.05 -7.91
C MET A 164 2.95 -20.37 -8.39
N PRO A 165 2.52 -21.64 -8.34
CA PRO A 165 1.18 -22.04 -8.78
C PRO A 165 0.07 -21.54 -7.84
N TYR A 166 0.39 -21.29 -6.56
CA TYR A 166 -0.55 -20.89 -5.51
C TYR A 166 -0.10 -19.58 -4.84
N PRO A 167 -0.17 -18.42 -5.50
CA PRO A 167 0.38 -17.17 -4.96
C PRO A 167 -0.32 -16.64 -3.68
N HIS A 168 -1.54 -17.11 -3.41
CA HIS A 168 -2.28 -16.86 -2.17
C HIS A 168 -1.90 -17.82 -1.02
N ASP A 169 -1.21 -18.91 -1.33
CA ASP A 169 -0.70 -19.91 -0.38
C ASP A 169 0.74 -20.30 -0.77
N PRO A 170 1.69 -19.33 -0.75
CA PRO A 170 3.00 -19.51 -1.37
C PRO A 170 3.86 -20.55 -0.65
N LEU A 171 3.58 -20.85 0.62
CA LEU A 171 4.33 -21.83 1.40
C LEU A 171 3.86 -23.28 1.17
N ARG A 172 2.83 -23.50 0.34
CA ARG A 172 2.33 -24.83 0.01
C ARG A 172 3.42 -25.67 -0.68
N GLU A 173 3.62 -26.89 -0.18
CA GLU A 173 4.58 -27.82 -0.78
C GLU A 173 4.03 -28.51 -2.05
N PRO A 174 4.86 -28.72 -3.09
CA PRO A 174 6.28 -28.35 -3.17
C PRO A 174 6.48 -26.85 -3.46
N ALA A 175 7.21 -26.16 -2.58
CA ALA A 175 7.52 -24.74 -2.72
C ALA A 175 8.85 -24.54 -3.47
N LEU A 176 8.84 -24.81 -4.79
CA LEU A 176 10.05 -24.82 -5.63
C LEU A 176 10.83 -23.49 -5.63
N TRP A 177 10.14 -22.38 -5.39
CA TRP A 177 10.75 -21.05 -5.30
C TRP A 177 11.74 -20.91 -4.12
N LYS A 178 11.65 -21.74 -3.07
CA LYS A 178 12.52 -21.65 -1.87
C LYS A 178 14.01 -21.73 -2.22
N LYS A 179 14.36 -22.51 -3.26
CA LYS A 179 15.75 -22.61 -3.75
C LYS A 179 16.32 -21.24 -4.16
N TYR A 180 15.47 -20.30 -4.57
CA TYR A 180 15.85 -19.00 -5.13
C TYR A 180 15.58 -17.82 -4.18
N GLU A 181 15.21 -18.08 -2.92
CA GLU A 181 14.92 -17.03 -1.92
C GLU A 181 16.13 -16.13 -1.62
N HIS A 182 17.34 -16.66 -1.83
CA HIS A 182 18.58 -15.91 -1.66
C HIS A 182 18.87 -14.90 -2.78
N LEU A 183 18.12 -14.92 -3.90
CA LEU A 183 18.35 -14.02 -5.02
C LEU A 183 17.62 -12.69 -4.83
N SER A 184 18.34 -11.59 -5.09
CA SER A 184 17.70 -10.32 -5.44
C SER A 184 17.21 -10.35 -6.91
N ALA A 185 16.36 -9.40 -7.28
CA ALA A 185 15.96 -9.22 -8.67
C ALA A 185 17.15 -8.84 -9.54
N LYS A 186 18.12 -8.08 -9.01
CA LYS A 186 19.37 -7.79 -9.72
C LYS A 186 20.17 -9.06 -10.00
N ASP A 187 20.35 -9.92 -9.01
CA ASP A 187 21.12 -11.17 -9.17
C ASP A 187 20.53 -12.02 -10.28
N ARG A 188 19.19 -12.09 -10.36
CA ARG A 188 18.52 -12.82 -11.43
C ARG A 188 18.65 -12.14 -12.79
N LEU A 189 18.53 -10.81 -12.87
CA LEU A 189 18.71 -10.06 -14.13
C LEU A 189 20.13 -10.22 -14.68
N ASP A 190 21.14 -10.25 -13.82
CA ASP A 190 22.54 -10.39 -14.22
C ASP A 190 22.85 -11.79 -14.82
N GLN A 191 21.98 -12.78 -14.60
CA GLN A 191 22.08 -14.13 -15.19
C GLN A 191 21.47 -14.22 -16.61
N LEU A 192 20.78 -13.18 -17.10
CA LEU A 192 20.11 -13.19 -18.39
C LEU A 192 21.01 -12.64 -19.51
N ASP A 193 21.08 -13.36 -20.62
CA ASP A 193 21.65 -12.89 -21.89
C ASP A 193 20.65 -11.99 -22.64
N ILE A 194 20.38 -10.82 -22.04
CA ILE A 194 19.47 -9.79 -22.55
C ILE A 194 20.20 -8.45 -22.49
N PRO A 195 20.04 -7.55 -23.50
CA PRO A 195 20.65 -6.23 -23.47
C PRO A 195 20.38 -5.47 -22.17
N GLN A 196 21.41 -4.85 -21.59
CA GLN A 196 21.33 -4.20 -20.28
C GLN A 196 20.21 -3.15 -20.19
N VAL A 197 19.99 -2.38 -21.26
CA VAL A 197 18.91 -1.37 -21.29
C VAL A 197 17.53 -1.99 -21.08
N GLN A 198 17.27 -3.19 -21.60
CA GLN A 198 15.99 -3.87 -21.43
C GLN A 198 15.84 -4.41 -20.01
N LYS A 199 16.93 -4.92 -19.43
CA LYS A 199 16.99 -5.34 -18.02
C LYS A 199 16.73 -4.15 -17.08
N ASP A 200 17.35 -3.01 -17.33
CA ASP A 200 17.13 -1.77 -16.58
C ASP A 200 15.70 -1.23 -16.74
N MET A 201 15.06 -1.39 -17.90
CA MET A 201 13.64 -1.03 -18.09
C MET A 201 12.71 -1.91 -17.25
N PHE A 202 12.96 -3.22 -17.20
CA PHE A 202 12.20 -4.13 -16.35
C PHE A 202 12.44 -3.85 -14.86
N ASP A 203 13.68 -3.59 -14.46
CA ASP A 203 14.04 -3.18 -13.09
C ASP A 203 13.33 -1.88 -12.67
N ALA A 204 13.31 -0.87 -13.55
CA ALA A 204 12.58 0.38 -13.33
C ALA A 204 11.08 0.11 -13.12
N MET A 205 10.52 -0.85 -13.86
CA MET A 205 9.14 -1.26 -13.72
C MET A 205 8.87 -1.93 -12.37
N ILE A 206 9.73 -2.85 -11.92
CA ILE A 206 9.64 -3.46 -10.58
C ILE A 206 9.78 -2.40 -9.48
N SER A 207 10.73 -1.48 -9.66
CA SER A 207 11.00 -0.39 -8.73
C SER A 207 9.78 0.51 -8.52
N SER A 208 8.88 0.62 -9.51
CA SER A 208 7.62 1.36 -9.35
C SER A 208 6.66 0.74 -8.32
N PHE A 209 6.80 -0.57 -8.03
CA PHE A 209 6.01 -1.27 -7.01
C PHE A 209 6.75 -1.40 -5.67
N GLY A 210 8.05 -1.72 -5.72
CA GLY A 210 8.88 -1.92 -4.54
C GLY A 210 9.43 -0.64 -3.90
N SER A 211 9.43 0.47 -4.65
CA SER A 211 10.09 1.74 -4.32
C SER A 211 11.58 1.63 -4.00
N VAL A 212 12.24 0.57 -4.47
CA VAL A 212 13.66 0.31 -4.32
C VAL A 212 14.20 -0.35 -5.59
N PRO A 213 15.49 -0.18 -5.92
CA PRO A 213 16.10 -0.88 -7.05
C PRO A 213 16.07 -2.40 -6.84
N GLY A 214 16.13 -3.17 -7.93
CA GLY A 214 16.10 -4.64 -7.88
C GLY A 214 17.25 -5.28 -7.13
N SER A 215 18.31 -4.54 -6.80
CA SER A 215 19.38 -5.02 -5.90
C SER A 215 18.93 -5.15 -4.45
N GLN A 216 17.82 -4.51 -4.06
CA GLN A 216 17.23 -4.61 -2.73
C GLN A 216 15.88 -5.36 -2.74
N CYS A 217 15.30 -5.60 -3.92
CA CYS A 217 14.05 -6.35 -4.06
C CYS A 217 14.35 -7.84 -4.24
N GLY A 218 13.75 -8.70 -3.42
CA GLY A 218 13.93 -10.15 -3.53
C GLY A 218 13.23 -10.73 -4.76
N PHE A 219 13.88 -11.64 -5.48
CA PHE A 219 13.34 -12.32 -6.66
C PHE A 219 11.95 -12.94 -6.39
N VAL A 220 11.82 -13.62 -5.24
CA VAL A 220 10.58 -14.32 -4.86
C VAL A 220 9.41 -13.37 -4.64
N GLU A 221 9.66 -12.17 -4.11
CA GLU A 221 8.60 -11.17 -3.91
C GLU A 221 8.09 -10.65 -5.26
N VAL A 222 9.00 -10.37 -6.20
CA VAL A 222 8.64 -9.98 -7.58
C VAL A 222 7.89 -11.11 -8.30
N LEU A 223 8.33 -12.36 -8.14
CA LEU A 223 7.62 -13.54 -8.67
C LEU A 223 6.21 -13.64 -8.12
N ARG A 224 6.02 -13.38 -6.83
CA ARG A 224 4.69 -13.41 -6.21
C ARG A 224 3.79 -12.30 -6.76
N TRP A 225 4.30 -11.09 -6.95
CA TRP A 225 3.53 -10.02 -7.61
C TRP A 225 3.12 -10.40 -9.02
N TYR A 226 4.06 -10.95 -9.80
CA TYR A 226 3.80 -11.41 -11.17
C TYR A 226 2.75 -12.52 -11.23
N ALA A 227 2.83 -13.52 -10.34
CA ALA A 227 1.84 -14.59 -10.24
C ALA A 227 0.45 -14.06 -9.82
N LEU A 228 0.37 -13.13 -8.85
CA LEU A 228 -0.89 -12.45 -8.49
C LEU A 228 -1.45 -11.59 -9.64
N GLY A 229 -0.56 -11.09 -10.51
CA GLY A 229 -0.89 -10.46 -11.79
C GLY A 229 -1.29 -11.42 -12.90
N GLY A 230 -1.50 -12.70 -12.61
CA GLY A 230 -1.86 -13.70 -13.61
C GLY A 230 -0.71 -14.05 -14.55
N HIS A 231 0.53 -14.02 -14.06
CA HIS A 231 1.74 -14.35 -14.81
C HIS A 231 1.94 -13.46 -16.04
N SER A 232 1.64 -12.16 -15.90
CA SER A 232 1.90 -11.16 -16.94
C SER A 232 2.15 -9.78 -16.33
N MET A 233 3.01 -8.98 -16.94
CA MET A 233 3.24 -7.61 -16.50
C MET A 233 1.99 -6.74 -16.71
N ALA A 234 1.25 -6.99 -17.79
CA ALA A 234 -0.03 -6.32 -18.03
C ALA A 234 -1.03 -6.56 -16.88
N GLY A 235 -1.15 -7.80 -16.40
CA GLY A 235 -2.06 -8.11 -15.29
C GLY A 235 -1.58 -7.60 -13.93
N VAL A 236 -0.26 -7.47 -13.71
CA VAL A 236 0.29 -6.72 -12.55
C VAL A 236 -0.18 -5.27 -12.61
N PHE A 237 0.01 -4.59 -13.75
CA PHE A 237 -0.39 -3.18 -13.92
C PHE A 237 -1.90 -2.96 -13.79
N GLU A 238 -2.71 -3.87 -14.34
CA GLU A 238 -4.16 -3.83 -14.21
C GLU A 238 -4.59 -3.82 -12.73
N ARG A 239 -3.90 -4.59 -11.87
CA ARG A 239 -4.17 -4.67 -10.43
C ARG A 239 -3.58 -3.53 -9.61
N ALA A 240 -2.42 -3.04 -10.01
CA ALA A 240 -1.60 -2.17 -9.18
C ALA A 240 -1.48 -0.73 -9.69
N GLY A 241 -2.06 -0.39 -10.85
CA GLY A 241 -1.91 0.92 -11.45
C GLY A 241 -3.14 1.48 -12.18
N LEU A 242 -4.20 0.69 -12.40
CA LEU A 242 -5.31 1.09 -13.28
C LEU A 242 -6.50 1.69 -12.52
N CYS A 243 -7.26 0.85 -11.82
CA CYS A 243 -8.54 1.22 -11.22
C CYS A 243 -8.37 1.73 -9.78
N LYS A 244 -9.12 2.75 -9.42
CA LYS A 244 -9.17 3.37 -8.09
C LYS A 244 -10.59 3.85 -7.78
N LEU A 245 -10.89 4.14 -6.51
CA LEU A 245 -12.17 4.72 -6.13
C LEU A 245 -12.18 6.25 -6.40
N GLY A 246 -13.27 6.74 -6.98
CA GLY A 246 -13.64 8.16 -6.99
C GLY A 246 -14.59 8.50 -5.84
N ASN A 247 -15.05 9.75 -5.78
CA ASN A 247 -16.05 10.24 -4.83
C ASN A 247 -15.66 9.96 -3.36
N GLY A 248 -14.55 10.54 -2.91
CA GLY A 248 -14.00 10.32 -1.56
C GLY A 248 -12.93 9.23 -1.48
N GLY A 249 -12.54 8.64 -2.61
CA GLY A 249 -11.40 7.73 -2.74
C GLY A 249 -11.46 6.54 -1.78
N MET A 250 -10.30 6.07 -1.34
CA MET A 250 -10.19 4.98 -0.36
C MET A 250 -10.67 5.38 1.04
N THR A 251 -10.73 6.68 1.37
CA THR A 251 -11.38 7.14 2.61
C THR A 251 -12.87 6.77 2.61
N SER A 252 -13.56 6.84 1.47
CA SER A 252 -14.97 6.44 1.36
C SER A 252 -15.19 4.96 1.75
N LEU A 253 -14.30 4.07 1.33
CA LEU A 253 -14.34 2.65 1.69
C LEU A 253 -14.07 2.44 3.18
N ALA A 254 -13.10 3.17 3.75
CA ALA A 254 -12.79 3.09 5.18
C ALA A 254 -13.99 3.54 6.04
N LEU A 255 -14.67 4.63 5.64
CA LEU A 255 -15.88 5.13 6.29
C LEU A 255 -17.04 4.12 6.17
N ALA A 256 -17.21 3.52 5.00
CA ALA A 256 -18.25 2.50 4.77
C ALA A 256 -18.03 1.27 5.68
N ILE A 257 -16.79 0.77 5.79
CA ILE A 257 -16.45 -0.32 6.72
C ILE A 257 -16.73 0.07 8.17
N LEU A 258 -16.32 1.28 8.56
CA LEU A 258 -16.55 1.77 9.91
C LEU A 258 -18.05 1.94 10.23
N SER A 259 -18.89 2.22 9.25
CA SER A 259 -20.34 2.38 9.46
C SER A 259 -21.02 1.09 9.97
N ASP A 260 -20.41 -0.08 9.77
CA ASP A 260 -20.84 -1.37 10.33
C ASP A 260 -20.28 -1.63 11.74
N TYR A 261 -19.28 -0.88 12.21
CA TYR A 261 -18.68 -1.04 13.54
C TYR A 261 -19.62 -0.55 14.65
N ARG A 262 -19.65 -1.27 15.78
CA ARG A 262 -20.56 -1.00 16.92
C ARG A 262 -19.84 -0.77 18.26
N GLY A 263 -18.51 -0.64 18.24
CA GLY A 263 -17.70 -0.45 19.44
C GLY A 263 -17.25 0.99 19.66
N HIS A 264 -16.30 1.16 20.58
CA HIS A 264 -15.72 2.46 20.90
C HIS A 264 -14.51 2.78 20.02
N LEU A 265 -14.24 4.08 19.84
CA LEU A 265 -13.14 4.63 19.06
C LEU A 265 -12.32 5.58 19.93
N LEU A 266 -11.02 5.36 20.02
CA LEU A 266 -10.09 6.21 20.75
C LEU A 266 -8.93 6.62 19.83
N PHE A 267 -8.89 7.90 19.46
CA PHE A 267 -7.85 8.49 18.61
C PHE A 267 -6.76 9.19 19.42
N ASN A 268 -5.70 9.66 18.74
CA ASN A 268 -4.55 10.36 19.35
C ASN A 268 -3.95 9.59 20.55
N THR A 269 -3.97 8.27 20.50
CA THR A 269 -3.53 7.39 21.59
C THR A 269 -2.53 6.38 21.04
N VAL A 270 -1.24 6.70 21.20
CA VAL A 270 -0.15 5.81 20.76
C VAL A 270 0.08 4.77 21.84
N VAL A 271 -0.07 3.49 21.50
CA VAL A 271 0.24 2.38 22.41
C VAL A 271 1.76 2.16 22.42
N GLU A 272 2.38 2.17 23.59
CA GLU A 272 3.84 1.97 23.76
C GLU A 272 4.17 0.64 24.44
N LYS A 273 3.22 0.04 25.17
CA LYS A 273 3.45 -1.21 25.87
C LYS A 273 2.25 -2.14 25.83
N ILE A 274 2.53 -3.43 25.65
CA ILE A 274 1.56 -4.53 25.70
C ILE A 274 2.05 -5.56 26.71
N ASP A 275 1.37 -5.64 27.86
CA ASP A 275 1.61 -6.64 28.90
C ASP A 275 0.52 -7.71 28.85
N GLN A 276 0.87 -8.93 28.45
CA GLN A 276 -0.01 -10.09 28.43
C GLN A 276 0.23 -10.98 29.67
N LYS A 277 -0.85 -11.32 30.36
CA LYS A 277 -0.90 -12.23 31.51
C LYS A 277 -1.89 -13.37 31.23
N SER A 278 -1.99 -14.32 32.16
CA SER A 278 -2.92 -15.45 32.04
C SER A 278 -4.40 -15.05 32.02
N ASN A 279 -4.76 -13.88 32.56
CA ASN A 279 -6.13 -13.41 32.70
C ASN A 279 -6.50 -12.22 31.79
N GLY A 280 -5.64 -11.84 30.85
CA GLY A 280 -5.90 -10.77 29.89
C GLY A 280 -4.65 -10.02 29.45
N VAL A 281 -4.88 -8.87 28.82
CA VAL A 281 -3.84 -7.99 28.28
C VAL A 281 -4.06 -6.57 28.78
N THR A 282 -2.99 -5.90 29.17
CA THR A 282 -2.99 -4.47 29.49
C THR A 282 -2.17 -3.71 28.46
N LEU A 283 -2.78 -2.69 27.86
CA LEU A 283 -2.10 -1.73 27.00
C LEU A 283 -1.77 -0.49 27.81
N THR A 284 -0.57 0.06 27.62
CA THR A 284 -0.20 1.38 28.14
C THR A 284 0.10 2.30 26.97
N ALA A 285 -0.58 3.45 26.94
CA ALA A 285 -0.38 4.49 25.95
C ALA A 285 0.69 5.50 26.40
N ASN A 286 1.21 6.28 25.44
CA ASN A 286 2.24 7.31 25.65
C ASN A 286 1.84 8.41 26.66
N ASN A 287 0.55 8.63 26.85
CA ASN A 287 0.01 9.57 27.84
C ASN A 287 -0.23 8.92 29.22
N GLY A 288 0.23 7.69 29.43
CA GLY A 288 0.05 6.91 30.66
C GLY A 288 -1.32 6.23 30.79
N ARG A 289 -2.24 6.43 29.84
CA ARG A 289 -3.55 5.74 29.84
C ARG A 289 -3.35 4.24 29.81
N ARG A 290 -4.06 3.54 30.70
CA ARG A 290 -4.10 2.08 30.76
C ARG A 290 -5.43 1.58 30.23
N ILE A 291 -5.38 0.54 29.41
CA ILE A 291 -6.57 -0.09 28.80
C ILE A 291 -6.49 -1.59 29.03
N GLU A 292 -7.51 -2.17 29.66
CA GLU A 292 -7.58 -3.61 29.89
C GLU A 292 -8.47 -4.32 28.87
N ALA A 293 -8.02 -5.49 28.41
CA ALA A 293 -8.77 -6.32 27.48
C ALA A 293 -8.59 -7.81 27.77
N LYS A 294 -9.54 -8.65 27.32
CA LYS A 294 -9.31 -10.11 27.30
C LYS A 294 -8.36 -10.49 26.16
N TYR A 295 -8.55 -9.88 25.00
CA TYR A 295 -7.72 -10.11 23.81
C TYR A 295 -7.29 -8.79 23.16
N VAL A 296 -6.16 -8.83 22.46
CA VAL A 296 -5.66 -7.71 21.66
C VAL A 296 -5.38 -8.20 20.24
N ILE A 297 -5.79 -7.40 19.25
CA ILE A 297 -5.38 -7.55 17.86
C ILE A 297 -4.46 -6.38 17.53
N SER A 298 -3.17 -6.67 17.30
CA SER A 298 -2.24 -5.67 16.82
C SER A 298 -2.26 -5.64 15.29
N THR A 299 -2.60 -4.49 14.71
CA THR A 299 -2.47 -4.24 13.26
C THR A 299 -1.37 -3.23 12.95
N VAL A 300 -0.49 -3.00 13.93
CA VAL A 300 0.65 -2.10 13.82
C VAL A 300 1.59 -2.59 12.72
N PRO A 301 2.03 -1.72 11.79
CA PRO A 301 2.95 -2.12 10.72
C PRO A 301 4.26 -2.69 11.25
N LEU A 302 4.89 -3.61 10.52
CA LEU A 302 6.16 -4.24 10.88
C LEU A 302 7.21 -3.23 11.36
N ASN A 303 7.44 -2.17 10.57
CA ASN A 303 8.44 -1.14 10.84
C ASN A 303 8.08 -0.20 12.01
N CYS A 304 6.92 -0.37 12.64
CA CYS A 304 6.50 0.39 13.84
C CYS A 304 6.43 -0.51 15.09
N LEU A 305 6.63 -1.83 14.96
CA LEU A 305 6.54 -2.75 16.09
C LEU A 305 7.70 -2.59 17.08
N SER A 306 8.84 -2.03 16.64
CA SER A 306 9.97 -1.69 17.53
C SER A 306 9.63 -0.61 18.55
N ASP A 307 8.61 0.21 18.27
CA ASP A 307 8.17 1.30 19.14
C ASP A 307 7.29 0.80 20.30
N ILE A 308 6.97 -0.50 20.30
CA ILE A 308 6.10 -1.14 21.30
C ILE A 308 6.91 -2.14 22.11
N SER A 309 6.89 -1.98 23.42
CA SER A 309 7.42 -2.97 24.35
C SER A 309 6.40 -4.11 24.56
N PHE A 310 6.81 -5.34 24.26
CA PHE A 310 6.00 -6.54 24.47
C PHE A 310 6.48 -7.32 25.69
N ASN A 311 5.55 -7.70 26.56
CA ASN A 311 5.80 -8.57 27.70
C ASN A 311 4.71 -9.66 27.77
N PRO A 312 5.03 -10.96 27.59
CA PRO A 312 6.36 -11.48 27.26
C PRO A 312 6.85 -10.97 25.89
N PRO A 313 8.16 -11.01 25.62
CA PRO A 313 8.70 -10.58 24.34
C PRO A 313 8.13 -11.42 23.18
N LEU A 314 8.10 -10.83 21.99
CA LEU A 314 7.77 -11.56 20.76
C LEU A 314 8.75 -12.72 20.54
N SER A 315 8.35 -13.74 19.77
CA SER A 315 9.25 -14.84 19.38
C SER A 315 10.52 -14.33 18.69
N PRO A 316 11.68 -15.01 18.82
CA PRO A 316 12.94 -14.57 18.21
C PRO A 316 12.85 -14.18 16.73
N LEU A 317 12.23 -15.03 15.89
CA LEU A 317 12.04 -14.75 14.45
C LEU A 317 11.24 -13.46 14.17
N ARG A 318 10.27 -13.11 15.03
CA ARG A 318 9.53 -11.86 14.90
C ARG A 318 10.39 -10.67 15.31
N GLN A 319 11.22 -10.80 16.33
CA GLN A 319 12.16 -9.75 16.73
C GLN A 319 13.20 -9.48 15.62
N GLU A 320 13.71 -10.53 14.99
CA GLU A 320 14.59 -10.42 13.82
C GLU A 320 13.91 -9.68 12.66
N ALA A 321 12.68 -10.06 12.33
CA ALA A 321 11.91 -9.39 11.28
C ALA A 321 11.62 -7.91 11.59
N VAL A 322 11.28 -7.59 12.85
CA VAL A 322 11.05 -6.22 13.31
C VAL A 322 12.35 -5.40 13.21
N LYS A 323 13.48 -5.98 13.59
CA LYS A 323 14.80 -5.33 13.50
C LYS A 323 15.21 -5.09 12.05
N ALA A 324 14.93 -6.03 11.15
CA ALA A 324 15.25 -5.90 9.73
C ALA A 324 14.35 -4.87 9.02
N GLY A 325 13.06 -4.86 9.36
CA GLY A 325 12.06 -4.05 8.68
C GLY A 325 11.82 -4.49 7.22
N HIS A 326 10.87 -3.83 6.56
CA HIS A 326 10.67 -3.98 5.12
C HIS A 326 11.39 -2.89 4.32
N ILE A 327 11.69 -3.20 3.05
CA ILE A 327 12.52 -2.38 2.14
C ILE A 327 11.82 -1.13 1.57
N ASN A 328 10.49 -1.11 1.48
CA ASN A 328 9.79 -0.01 0.82
C ASN A 328 9.87 1.29 1.64
N GLN A 329 10.56 2.30 1.10
CA GLN A 329 10.75 3.63 1.70
C GLN A 329 10.35 4.77 0.75
N GLY A 330 9.52 4.47 -0.26
CA GLY A 330 9.16 5.43 -1.30
C GLY A 330 8.32 6.60 -0.79
N ALA A 331 8.54 7.79 -1.39
CA ALA A 331 7.67 8.94 -1.23
C ALA A 331 6.70 9.06 -2.41
N LYS A 332 5.42 9.28 -2.12
CA LYS A 332 4.41 9.58 -3.13
C LYS A 332 4.12 11.08 -3.11
N ILE A 333 4.32 11.74 -4.24
CA ILE A 333 4.16 13.20 -4.38
C ILE A 333 3.18 13.48 -5.52
N HIS A 334 2.19 14.33 -5.24
CA HIS A 334 1.21 14.78 -6.22
C HIS A 334 1.59 16.16 -6.74
N PHE A 335 1.48 16.35 -8.05
CA PHE A 335 1.74 17.63 -8.71
C PHE A 335 0.48 18.11 -9.42
N LYS A 336 0.07 19.36 -9.16
CA LYS A 336 -0.94 20.05 -9.97
C LYS A 336 -0.21 20.84 -11.05
N LEU A 337 -0.46 20.48 -12.30
CA LEU A 337 0.10 21.18 -13.46
C LEU A 337 -0.75 22.42 -13.80
N ASN A 338 -0.13 23.40 -14.46
CA ASN A 338 -0.81 24.63 -14.92
C ASN A 338 -1.74 24.38 -16.12
N GLN A 339 -1.54 23.29 -16.85
CA GLN A 339 -2.33 22.87 -17.98
C GLN A 339 -2.61 21.37 -17.93
N THR A 340 -3.68 20.95 -18.58
CA THR A 340 -3.98 19.53 -18.76
C THR A 340 -3.05 18.94 -19.82
N GLU A 341 -2.37 17.86 -19.47
CA GLU A 341 -1.54 17.09 -20.40
C GLU A 341 -2.29 15.83 -20.87
N PRO A 342 -1.97 15.27 -22.06
CA PRO A 342 -2.40 13.92 -22.40
C PRO A 342 -1.85 12.91 -21.37
N GLY A 343 -2.49 11.75 -21.23
CA GLY A 343 -2.01 10.71 -20.33
C GLY A 343 -0.58 10.27 -20.67
N TRP A 344 0.28 10.20 -19.68
CA TRP A 344 1.65 9.70 -19.80
C TRP A 344 2.06 8.88 -18.58
N PHE A 345 2.98 7.94 -18.80
CA PHE A 345 3.68 7.19 -17.75
C PHE A 345 5.18 7.51 -17.84
N ALA A 346 5.88 7.48 -16.71
CA ALA A 346 7.31 7.74 -16.64
C ALA A 346 7.95 6.78 -15.65
N MET A 347 9.12 6.26 -16.00
CA MET A 347 9.95 5.43 -15.13
C MET A 347 11.42 5.81 -15.27
N ALA A 348 12.21 5.54 -14.24
CA ALA A 348 13.65 5.76 -14.27
C ALA A 348 14.39 4.53 -13.76
N SER A 349 15.57 4.29 -14.33
CA SER A 349 16.47 3.24 -13.85
C SER A 349 16.82 3.47 -12.38
N GLY A 350 16.68 2.43 -11.55
CA GLY A 350 17.09 2.44 -10.15
C GLY A 350 18.60 2.53 -9.95
N TYR A 351 19.38 2.43 -11.03
CA TYR A 351 20.84 2.55 -11.05
C TYR A 351 21.31 3.89 -11.65
N GLY A 352 20.38 4.78 -11.97
CA GLY A 352 20.67 6.11 -12.51
C GLY A 352 20.80 7.20 -11.43
N LYS A 353 20.90 8.46 -11.88
CA LYS A 353 20.95 9.64 -11.01
C LYS A 353 19.57 10.22 -10.67
N SER A 354 18.50 9.64 -11.21
CA SER A 354 17.14 10.13 -10.97
C SER A 354 16.75 9.89 -9.51
N PRO A 355 16.28 10.90 -8.77
CA PRO A 355 15.69 10.69 -7.45
C PRO A 355 14.26 10.12 -7.53
N TRP A 356 13.69 10.03 -8.73
CA TRP A 356 12.34 9.51 -8.99
C TRP A 356 12.41 8.09 -9.51
N CYS A 357 11.57 7.19 -9.00
CA CYS A 357 11.39 5.83 -9.52
C CYS A 357 10.38 5.79 -10.67
N PHE A 358 9.21 6.42 -10.49
CA PHE A 358 8.18 6.55 -11.52
C PHE A 358 7.30 7.78 -11.28
N ALA A 359 6.57 8.19 -12.32
CA ALA A 359 5.54 9.22 -12.27
C ALA A 359 4.51 8.95 -13.38
N PHE A 360 3.29 9.47 -13.25
CA PHE A 360 2.26 9.31 -14.28
C PHE A 360 1.19 10.39 -14.13
N SER A 361 0.44 10.64 -15.20
CA SER A 361 -0.76 11.48 -15.13
C SER A 361 -1.85 10.73 -14.36
N ASP A 362 -2.28 11.25 -13.21
CA ASP A 362 -3.29 10.53 -12.42
C ASP A 362 -4.72 10.79 -12.91
N HIS A 363 -5.11 12.06 -13.05
CA HIS A 363 -6.39 12.46 -13.63
C HIS A 363 -6.28 13.89 -14.18
N ASN A 364 -7.15 14.24 -15.13
CA ASN A 364 -7.11 15.53 -15.83
C ASN A 364 -7.97 16.61 -15.14
N GLY A 365 -8.00 16.56 -13.79
CA GLY A 365 -8.86 17.37 -12.93
C GLY A 365 -10.36 17.12 -13.12
N ASN A 366 -11.17 17.65 -12.21
CA ASN A 366 -12.61 17.85 -12.43
C ASN A 366 -12.81 19.01 -13.41
N THR A 367 -12.38 18.85 -14.66
CA THR A 367 -12.96 19.67 -15.72
C THR A 367 -14.44 19.31 -15.77
N ASN A 368 -15.30 20.27 -15.41
CA ASN A 368 -16.72 20.17 -15.70
C ASN A 368 -16.87 19.86 -17.19
N LYS A 369 -17.00 18.57 -17.53
CA LYS A 369 -17.65 18.13 -18.77
C LYS A 369 -19.15 18.36 -18.57
N ASN A 370 -19.51 19.64 -18.49
CA ASN A 370 -20.85 20.17 -18.67
C ASN A 370 -20.65 21.52 -19.37
N ASN A 371 -20.50 21.42 -20.70
CA ASN A 371 -21.24 22.21 -21.68
C ASN A 371 -21.23 21.42 -22.99
#